data_AF-A0A3C2DVQ5-F1
#
_entry.id   AF-A0A3C2DVQ5-F1
#
_cell.length_a   1.000
_cell.length_b   1.000
_cell.length_c   1.000
_cell.angle_alpha   90.00
_cell.angle_beta   90.00
_cell.angle_gamma   90.00
#
_symmetry.space_group_name_H-M   'P 1'
#
loop_
_entity.id
_entity.type
_entity.pdbx_description
1 polymer ?
#
loop_
_entity_poly.entity_id
_entity_poly.type
_entity_poly.pdbx_seq_one_letter_code
_entity_poly.pdbx_strand_id
1 'polypeptide(L)'
;MKHKEIVEKMSLEQKAAFVSGYDYWHLEEAPELGLPKIMITDGPHGLRKANPDKKSSTGGIGLGNSVPSTCFPPAATSSCSWDPELLKQEGEAMGEECLKEKVSTILGPGTNIKRAPVGGRNFEYF
;
A
#
# COMPACT_ATOMS: atom_id res chain seq x y z
N MET A 1 -21.26 7.05 -0.01
CA MET A 1 -21.47 5.59 0.00
C MET A 1 -22.44 5.22 1.12
N LYS A 2 -23.30 4.24 0.91
CA LYS A 2 -24.31 3.82 1.88
C LYS A 2 -23.82 2.66 2.75
N HIS A 3 -22.77 2.91 3.53
CA HIS A 3 -22.05 1.86 4.28
C HIS A 3 -22.97 1.02 5.18
N LYS A 4 -23.94 1.65 5.84
CA LYS A 4 -24.90 0.97 6.72
C LYS A 4 -25.80 -0.02 5.96
N GLU A 5 -26.34 0.38 4.81
CA GLU A 5 -27.21 -0.49 3.99
C GLU A 5 -26.45 -1.72 3.46
N ILE A 6 -25.15 -1.60 3.18
CA ILE A 6 -24.31 -2.72 2.73
C ILE A 6 -24.09 -3.70 3.89
N VAL A 7 -23.70 -3.19 5.06
CA VAL A 7 -23.45 -4.03 6.26
C VAL A 7 -24.72 -4.72 6.75
N GLU A 8 -25.89 -4.10 6.62
CA GLU A 8 -27.18 -4.72 6.95
C GLU A 8 -27.52 -5.91 6.04
N LYS A 9 -27.07 -5.88 4.78
CA LYS A 9 -27.26 -6.98 3.82
C LYS A 9 -26.25 -8.11 3.98
N MET A 10 -25.16 -7.90 4.71
CA MET A 10 -24.13 -8.91 4.92
C MET A 10 -24.58 -9.98 5.92
N SER A 11 -24.25 -11.24 5.61
CA SER A 11 -24.29 -12.33 6.58
C SER A 11 -23.27 -12.13 7.71
N LEU A 12 -23.38 -12.91 8.78
CA LEU A 12 -22.39 -12.86 9.86
C LEU A 12 -21.01 -13.30 9.38
N GLU A 13 -20.96 -14.30 8.51
CA GLU A 13 -19.74 -14.85 7.92
C GLU A 13 -19.05 -13.80 7.04
N GLN A 14 -19.82 -13.05 6.24
CA GLN A 14 -19.27 -11.95 5.44
C GLN A 14 -18.69 -10.86 6.34
N LYS A 15 -19.40 -10.46 7.41
CA LYS A 15 -18.89 -9.49 8.38
C LYS A 15 -17.58 -9.95 9.02
N ALA A 16 -17.50 -11.24 9.37
CA ALA A 16 -16.31 -11.83 9.97
C ALA A 16 -15.14 -11.87 8.97
N ALA A 17 -15.38 -12.16 7.70
CA ALA A 17 -14.32 -12.19 6.68
C ALA A 17 -13.72 -10.79 6.44
N PHE A 18 -14.56 -9.76 6.36
CA PHE A 18 -14.15 -8.38 6.03
C PHE A 18 -13.28 -7.68 7.10
N VAL A 19 -13.05 -8.30 8.26
CA VAL A 19 -12.13 -7.80 9.29
C VAL A 19 -10.74 -8.47 9.24
N SER A 20 -10.47 -9.25 8.19
CA SER A 20 -9.17 -9.82 7.87
C SER A 20 -8.81 -9.56 6.40
N GLY A 21 -7.52 -9.56 6.07
CA GLY A 21 -7.09 -9.63 4.68
C GLY A 21 -7.48 -10.96 4.06
N TYR A 22 -7.86 -10.96 2.79
CA TYR A 22 -8.13 -12.19 2.04
C TYR A 22 -6.83 -12.95 1.73
N ASP A 23 -5.82 -12.20 1.28
CA ASP A 23 -4.47 -12.69 1.09
C ASP A 23 -3.45 -11.63 1.56
N TYR A 24 -2.18 -11.80 1.20
CA TYR A 24 -1.11 -10.86 1.57
C TYR A 24 -1.34 -9.41 1.11
N TRP A 25 -2.06 -9.20 0.01
CA TRP A 25 -2.17 -7.93 -0.69
C TRP A 25 -3.60 -7.55 -1.07
N HIS A 26 -4.61 -8.36 -0.74
CA HIS A 26 -5.99 -8.08 -1.08
C HIS A 26 -6.92 -8.14 0.12
N LEU A 27 -7.89 -7.23 0.14
CA LEU A 27 -9.02 -7.27 1.06
C LEU A 27 -10.10 -8.25 0.57
N GLU A 28 -11.08 -8.54 1.42
CA GLU A 28 -12.25 -9.32 1.03
C GLU A 28 -13.11 -8.59 -0.01
N GLU A 29 -13.84 -9.38 -0.80
CA GLU A 29 -14.81 -8.89 -1.79
C GLU A 29 -16.21 -9.45 -1.54
N ALA A 30 -17.23 -8.72 -1.99
CA ALA A 30 -18.62 -9.15 -2.01
C ALA A 30 -19.28 -8.54 -3.27
N PRO A 31 -19.04 -9.12 -4.46
CA PRO A 31 -19.50 -8.56 -5.73
C PRO A 31 -21.02 -8.37 -5.79
N GLU A 32 -21.78 -9.25 -5.15
CA GLU A 32 -23.24 -9.17 -5.02
C GLU A 32 -23.72 -7.97 -4.21
N LEU A 33 -22.85 -7.40 -3.37
CA LEU A 33 -23.08 -6.16 -2.63
C LEU A 33 -22.40 -4.95 -3.28
N GLY A 34 -21.77 -5.14 -4.45
CA GLY A 34 -21.01 -4.10 -5.16
C GLY A 34 -19.66 -3.76 -4.52
N LEU A 35 -19.10 -4.66 -3.72
CA LEU A 35 -17.78 -4.49 -3.10
C LEU A 35 -16.72 -5.25 -3.92
N PRO A 36 -15.84 -4.54 -4.65
CA PRO A 36 -14.80 -5.18 -5.46
C PRO A 36 -13.64 -5.67 -4.59
N LYS A 37 -12.81 -6.57 -5.14
CA LYS A 37 -11.49 -6.85 -4.58
C LYS A 37 -10.62 -5.60 -4.56
N ILE A 38 -10.08 -5.27 -3.39
CA ILE A 38 -9.20 -4.11 -3.21
C ILE A 38 -7.77 -4.61 -3.02
N MET A 39 -6.86 -4.15 -3.87
CA MET A 39 -5.42 -4.38 -3.69
C MET A 39 -4.79 -3.29 -2.82
N ILE A 40 -4.01 -3.72 -1.84
CA ILE A 40 -3.13 -2.91 -1.00
C ILE A 40 -1.69 -3.37 -1.21
N THR A 41 -0.71 -2.47 -1.20
CA THR A 41 0.69 -2.87 -1.32
C THR A 41 1.67 -1.82 -0.80
N ASP A 42 2.94 -2.18 -0.64
CA ASP A 42 3.99 -1.26 -0.20
C ASP A 42 4.30 -0.17 -1.25
N GLY A 43 4.89 0.97 -0.89
CA GLY A 43 5.21 1.39 0.47
C GLY A 43 5.59 2.87 0.57
N PRO A 44 6.40 3.28 1.57
CA PRO A 44 6.53 4.68 1.94
C PRO A 44 7.35 5.56 0.97
N HIS A 45 8.11 4.98 0.04
CA HIS A 45 8.97 5.71 -0.92
C HIS A 45 8.94 5.08 -2.33
N GLY A 46 7.76 4.61 -2.73
CA GLY A 46 7.51 4.06 -4.06
C GLY A 46 6.60 2.82 -4.03
N LEU A 47 5.92 2.59 -5.16
CA LEU A 47 5.04 1.44 -5.35
C LEU A 47 5.84 0.14 -5.48
N ARG A 48 5.43 -0.93 -4.79
CA ARG A 48 6.08 -2.23 -4.81
C ARG A 48 5.07 -3.37 -4.98
N LYS A 49 4.43 -3.42 -6.15
CA LYS A 49 3.50 -4.48 -6.53
C LYS A 49 4.20 -5.68 -7.16
N ALA A 50 3.76 -6.90 -6.83
CA ALA A 50 4.26 -8.14 -7.42
C ALA A 50 4.10 -8.16 -8.94
N ASN A 51 5.15 -8.54 -9.67
CA ASN A 51 5.08 -8.75 -11.11
C ASN A 51 4.52 -10.15 -11.41
N PRO A 52 3.34 -10.28 -12.03
CA PRO A 52 2.74 -11.57 -12.32
C PRO A 52 3.57 -12.41 -13.31
N ASP A 53 4.37 -11.77 -14.16
CA ASP A 53 5.19 -12.44 -15.18
C ASP A 53 6.50 -13.00 -14.62
N LYS A 54 6.86 -12.62 -13.39
CA LYS A 54 8.08 -13.08 -12.74
C LYS A 54 7.74 -13.99 -11.57
N LYS A 55 7.95 -15.30 -11.77
CA LYS A 55 7.77 -16.29 -10.71
C LYS A 55 8.83 -16.08 -9.62
N SER A 56 8.38 -15.74 -8.43
CA SER A 56 9.18 -15.84 -7.22
C SER A 56 9.30 -17.29 -6.81
N SER A 57 10.51 -17.81 -6.66
CA SER A 57 10.76 -19.14 -6.10
C SER A 57 10.38 -19.23 -4.61
N THR A 58 10.13 -18.09 -3.95
CA THR A 58 9.82 -17.99 -2.51
C THR A 58 8.41 -17.45 -2.23
N GLY A 59 7.57 -17.24 -3.26
CA GLY A 59 6.19 -16.75 -3.09
C GLY A 59 6.03 -15.28 -2.67
N GLY A 60 7.13 -14.58 -2.35
CA GLY A 60 7.13 -13.15 -2.03
C GLY A 60 7.55 -12.25 -3.20
N ILE A 61 7.34 -10.94 -3.06
CA ILE A 61 7.91 -9.92 -3.94
C ILE A 61 9.41 -9.80 -3.62
N GLY A 62 10.19 -10.75 -4.14
CA GLY A 62 11.65 -10.77 -4.02
C GLY A 62 12.31 -9.69 -4.87
N LEU A 63 13.64 -9.55 -4.74
CA LEU A 63 14.45 -8.67 -5.58
C LEU A 63 14.17 -8.92 -7.07
N GLY A 64 13.77 -7.87 -7.78
CA GLY A 64 13.52 -7.92 -9.23
C GLY A 64 12.13 -8.44 -9.64
N ASN A 65 11.27 -8.84 -8.69
CA ASN A 65 9.91 -9.35 -8.96
C ASN A 65 8.80 -8.33 -8.72
N SER A 66 9.10 -7.03 -8.82
CA SER A 66 8.08 -5.98 -8.83
C SER A 66 7.77 -5.50 -10.25
N VAL A 67 6.57 -4.98 -10.45
CA VAL A 67 6.29 -4.14 -11.63
C VAL A 67 7.26 -2.94 -11.61
N PRO A 68 7.71 -2.44 -12.77
CA PRO A 68 8.54 -1.24 -12.80
C PRO A 68 7.78 -0.03 -12.25
N SER A 69 8.41 0.64 -11.28
CA SER A 69 7.89 1.80 -10.56
C SER A 69 9.04 2.74 -10.20
N THR A 70 8.72 3.98 -9.86
CA THR A 70 9.71 4.96 -9.40
C THR A 70 10.10 4.66 -7.95
N CYS A 71 11.41 4.59 -7.71
CA CYS A 71 11.97 4.50 -6.37
C CYS A 71 12.36 5.90 -5.90
N PHE A 72 11.55 6.50 -5.04
CA PHE A 72 11.78 7.84 -4.49
C PHE A 72 12.83 7.80 -3.37
N PRO A 73 13.43 8.96 -3.00
CA PRO A 73 14.29 9.02 -1.82
C PRO A 73 13.52 8.56 -0.58
N PRO A 74 14.10 7.73 0.30
CA PRO A 74 13.45 7.39 1.57
C PRO A 74 13.21 8.63 2.43
N ALA A 75 12.23 8.57 3.34
CA ALA A 75 11.82 9.70 4.17
C ALA A 75 12.98 10.33 4.98
N ALA A 76 14.02 9.59 5.36
CA ALA A 76 15.20 10.16 6.00
C ALA A 76 15.99 11.15 5.11
N THR A 77 15.87 11.02 3.79
CA THR A 77 16.39 11.98 2.81
C THR A 77 15.35 13.03 2.46
N SER A 78 14.10 12.64 2.17
CA SER A 78 13.06 13.60 1.76
C SER A 78 12.72 14.60 2.88
N SER A 79 12.80 14.20 4.15
CA SER A 79 12.64 15.09 5.31
C SER A 79 13.68 16.22 5.36
N CYS A 80 14.88 16.01 4.81
CA CYS A 80 15.92 17.04 4.76
C CYS A 80 15.59 18.19 3.81
N SER A 81 14.59 18.04 2.94
CA SER A 81 14.12 19.13 2.07
C SER A 81 13.42 20.24 2.85
N TRP A 82 12.73 19.89 3.94
CA TRP A 82 11.79 20.78 4.63
C TRP A 82 10.77 21.45 3.69
N ASP A 83 10.40 20.77 2.60
CA ASP A 83 9.49 21.27 1.56
C ASP A 83 8.22 20.41 1.47
N PRO A 84 7.10 20.85 2.08
CA PRO A 84 5.84 20.13 2.02
C PRO A 84 5.23 20.05 0.62
N GLU A 85 5.49 21.02 -0.26
CA GLU A 85 4.93 20.98 -1.62
C GLU A 85 5.69 19.95 -2.46
N LEU A 86 7.01 19.83 -2.27
CA LEU A 86 7.80 18.76 -2.89
C LEU A 86 7.31 17.37 -2.44
N LEU A 87 7.06 17.18 -1.14
CA LEU A 87 6.52 15.90 -0.62
C LEU A 87 5.11 15.61 -1.16
N LYS A 88 4.30 16.65 -1.38
CA LYS A 88 2.99 16.51 -2.01
C LYS A 88 3.12 16.05 -3.46
N GLN A 89 4.05 16.61 -4.23
CA GLN A 89 4.35 16.17 -5.61
C GLN A 89 4.85 14.72 -5.65
N GLU A 90 5.70 14.32 -4.70
CA GLU A 90 6.14 12.93 -4.53
C GLU A 90 4.93 11.99 -4.30
N GLY A 91 4.00 12.38 -3.43
CA GLY A 91 2.77 11.66 -3.16
C GLY A 91 1.83 11.56 -4.38
N GLU A 92 1.66 12.65 -5.13
CA GLU A 92 0.86 12.68 -6.36
C GLU A 92 1.43 11.70 -7.41
N ALA A 93 2.74 11.73 -7.64
CA ALA A 93 3.41 10.82 -8.56
C ALA A 93 3.29 9.34 -8.13
N MET A 94 3.42 9.03 -6.84
CA MET A 94 3.15 7.68 -6.32
C MET A 94 1.69 7.26 -6.53
N GLY A 95 0.75 8.19 -6.37
CA GLY A 95 -0.68 7.96 -6.62
C GLY A 95 -0.98 7.61 -8.07
N GLU A 96 -0.36 8.31 -9.03
CA GLU A 96 -0.49 8.01 -10.46
C GLU A 96 0.00 6.59 -10.80
N GLU A 97 1.14 6.16 -10.23
CA GLU A 97 1.63 4.79 -10.41
C GLU A 97 0.67 3.76 -9.80
N CYS A 98 0.09 4.04 -8.63
CA CYS A 98 -0.91 3.17 -8.01
C CYS A 98 -2.17 3.02 -8.89
N LEU A 99 -2.67 4.13 -9.46
CA LEU A 99 -3.82 4.11 -10.36
C LEU A 99 -3.55 3.26 -11.61
N LYS A 100 -2.39 3.47 -12.25
CA LYS A 100 -1.95 2.68 -13.41
C LYS A 100 -1.91 1.18 -13.08
N GLU A 101 -1.42 0.85 -11.90
CA GLU A 101 -1.25 -0.53 -11.44
C GLU A 101 -2.46 -1.10 -10.70
N LYS A 102 -3.60 -0.39 -10.66
CA LYS A 102 -4.85 -0.82 -10.00
C LYS A 102 -4.66 -1.12 -8.50
N VAL A 103 -3.80 -0.37 -7.84
CA VAL A 103 -3.60 -0.41 -6.39
C VAL A 103 -4.44 0.69 -5.76
N SER A 104 -5.29 0.34 -4.81
CA SER A 104 -6.19 1.31 -4.15
C SER A 104 -5.57 1.95 -2.91
N THR A 105 -4.68 1.23 -2.23
CA THR A 105 -4.01 1.72 -1.02
C THR A 105 -2.52 1.40 -1.07
N ILE A 106 -1.69 2.43 -0.95
CA ILE A 106 -0.25 2.27 -0.72
C ILE A 106 0.03 2.30 0.79
N LEU A 107 0.86 1.39 1.28
CA LEU A 107 1.18 1.23 2.71
C LEU A 107 2.28 2.20 3.12
N GLY A 108 1.89 3.47 3.28
CA GLY A 108 2.76 4.54 3.74
C GLY A 108 1.98 5.82 4.07
N PRO A 109 2.67 6.88 4.50
CA PRO A 109 4.10 6.92 4.79
C PRO A 109 4.45 6.37 6.19
N GLY A 110 5.73 6.10 6.44
CA GLY A 110 6.23 5.78 7.77
C GLY A 110 6.53 7.04 8.58
N THR A 111 5.96 7.18 9.79
CA THR A 111 6.05 8.42 10.59
C THR A 111 6.44 8.18 12.05
N ASN A 112 7.01 7.01 12.36
CA ASN A 112 7.50 6.74 13.70
C ASN A 112 8.68 7.65 14.05
N ILE A 113 8.76 8.10 15.30
CA ILE A 113 9.87 8.94 15.77
C ILE A 113 11.17 8.14 15.79
N LYS A 114 12.24 8.72 15.24
CA LYS A 114 13.64 8.24 15.33
C LYS A 114 14.19 8.40 16.75
N ARG A 115 13.62 7.67 17.72
CA ARG A 115 14.00 7.76 19.15
C ARG A 115 15.47 7.45 19.38
N ALA A 116 16.02 6.48 18.66
CA ALA A 116 17.42 6.10 18.72
C ALA A 116 17.97 5.96 17.31
N PRO A 117 19.23 6.36 17.05
CA PRO A 117 19.80 6.34 15.70
C PRO A 117 19.96 4.92 15.14
N VAL A 118 20.02 3.90 16.00
CA VAL A 118 20.18 2.48 15.64
C VAL A 118 18.88 1.78 15.21
N GLY A 119 17.77 2.52 15.07
CA GLY A 119 16.50 1.96 14.60
C GLY A 119 16.60 1.48 13.15
N GLY A 120 16.40 0.20 12.90
CA GLY A 120 16.58 -0.41 11.57
C GLY A 120 15.65 0.13 10.47
N ARG A 121 14.52 0.73 10.84
CA ARG A 121 13.56 1.38 9.92
C ARG A 121 13.66 2.91 9.93
N ASN A 122 14.67 3.50 10.58
CA ASN A 122 14.81 4.96 10.62
C ASN A 122 14.93 5.57 9.21
N PHE A 123 15.47 4.84 8.24
CA PHE A 123 15.65 5.34 6.87
C PHE A 123 14.31 5.70 6.18
N GLU A 124 13.22 5.03 6.53
CA GLU A 124 11.86 5.25 5.96
C GLU A 124 10.94 6.05 6.88
N TYR A 125 11.48 6.64 7.95
CA TYR A 125 10.77 7.57 8.84
C TYR A 125 11.28 9.01 8.64
N PHE A 126 10.45 9.99 8.98
CA PHE A 126 10.80 11.42 9.01
C PHE A 126 11.64 11.75 10.25
#